data_AF-A0A6C2U990-F1
#
_entry.id   AF-A0A6C2U990-F1
#
_cell.length_a   1.000
_cell.length_b   1.000
_cell.length_c   1.000
_cell.angle_alpha   90.00
_cell.angle_beta   90.00
_cell.angle_gamma   90.00
#
_symmetry.space_group_name_H-M   'P 1'
#
loop_
_entity.id
_entity.type
_entity.pdbx_description
1 polymer ?
#
loop_
_entity_poly.entity_id
_entity_poly.type
_entity_poly.pdbx_seq_one_letter_code
_entity_poly.pdbx_strand_id
1 'polypeptide(L)'
;MKRAQWVKLQCVATVLAVICASMASADTVSQDTDLGNWDTASTWNPDGVPTVGNDYTTSMKLRVGSAGTFSGDSLTIESTGQLQLRNTSGTFTVDDLIMAGGVVYAGTGNEVTFALDGNMNVTADSNLNGYWNSTSGDARNLNILSKVSGSSDLESSASNNGSTHKLTIANAANDFSGTWISNVGTLEFANAGAVGAGDVRVNANGKLTILGDWDAEASLYVANSANALVNVGDYDWTVGEFNLNGEGLLANDTYTVSELNAMAGNAAVFSGTGTITVIPEPATLGLVAMVGTAVFFIRRLSI
;
A
#
# COMPACT_ATOMS: atom_id res chain seq x y z
N MET A 1 61.28 -62.82 -0.35
CA MET A 1 60.48 -62.49 -1.56
C MET A 1 59.14 -61.92 -1.11
N LYS A 2 58.98 -60.60 -1.11
CA LYS A 2 57.74 -59.90 -0.73
C LYS A 2 56.80 -59.84 -1.94
N ARG A 3 55.59 -60.40 -1.83
CA ARG A 3 54.52 -60.28 -2.84
C ARG A 3 53.67 -59.05 -2.53
N ALA A 4 53.73 -58.06 -3.41
CA ALA A 4 52.77 -56.96 -3.47
C ALA A 4 51.56 -57.43 -4.28
N GLN A 5 50.37 -57.38 -3.70
CA GLN A 5 49.12 -57.51 -4.44
C GLN A 5 48.29 -56.23 -4.29
N TRP A 6 47.96 -55.72 -5.46
CA TRP A 6 47.32 -54.48 -5.82
C TRP A 6 45.91 -54.34 -5.21
N VAL A 7 45.68 -53.24 -4.51
CA VAL A 7 44.35 -52.79 -4.08
C VAL A 7 43.62 -52.25 -5.31
N LYS A 8 42.51 -52.88 -5.68
CA LYS A 8 41.59 -52.37 -6.71
C LYS A 8 40.83 -51.18 -6.14
N LEU A 9 41.15 -49.98 -6.62
CA LEU A 9 40.40 -48.77 -6.37
C LEU A 9 39.11 -48.81 -7.22
N GLN A 10 37.99 -49.19 -6.61
CA GLN A 10 36.68 -49.05 -7.24
C GLN A 10 36.30 -47.56 -7.20
N CYS A 11 36.41 -46.88 -8.35
CA CYS A 11 35.80 -45.56 -8.55
C CYS A 11 34.27 -45.68 -8.44
N VAL A 12 33.71 -45.24 -7.32
CA VAL A 12 32.27 -44.98 -7.19
C VAL A 12 32.01 -43.63 -7.84
N ALA A 13 31.57 -43.62 -9.09
CA ALA A 13 31.06 -42.43 -9.74
C ALA A 13 29.61 -42.23 -9.28
N THR A 14 29.41 -41.36 -8.29
CA THR A 14 28.08 -40.87 -7.94
C THR A 14 27.61 -39.94 -9.04
N VAL A 15 26.71 -40.42 -9.90
CA VAL A 15 26.00 -39.58 -10.87
C VAL A 15 25.00 -38.73 -10.08
N LEU A 16 25.37 -37.46 -9.84
CA LEU A 16 24.46 -36.45 -9.32
C LEU A 16 23.56 -36.01 -10.49
N ALA A 17 22.41 -36.67 -10.64
CA ALA A 17 21.37 -36.20 -11.54
C ALA A 17 20.75 -34.93 -10.92
N VAL A 18 21.24 -33.76 -11.35
CA VAL A 18 20.55 -32.50 -11.13
C VAL A 18 19.29 -32.56 -11.98
N ILE A 19 18.16 -32.86 -11.34
CA ILE A 19 16.84 -32.66 -11.94
C ILE A 19 16.66 -31.14 -12.01
N CYS A 20 17.11 -30.53 -13.11
CA CYS A 20 16.57 -29.23 -13.52
C CYS A 20 15.12 -29.50 -13.91
N ALA A 21 14.21 -29.44 -12.94
CA ALA A 21 12.83 -29.16 -13.26
C ALA A 21 12.86 -27.81 -13.99
N SER A 22 12.64 -27.83 -15.30
CA SER A 22 12.33 -26.63 -16.03
C SER A 22 11.12 -26.05 -15.32
N MET A 23 11.29 -24.94 -14.60
CA MET A 23 10.16 -24.14 -14.18
C MET A 23 9.44 -23.82 -15.47
N ALA A 24 8.28 -24.44 -15.69
CA ALA A 24 7.41 -24.01 -16.77
C ALA A 24 7.23 -22.51 -16.56
N SER A 25 7.48 -21.73 -17.60
CA SER A 25 7.15 -20.30 -17.55
C SER A 25 5.69 -20.23 -17.13
N ALA A 26 5.38 -19.42 -16.11
CA ALA A 26 3.99 -19.17 -15.77
C ALA A 26 3.27 -18.69 -17.04
N ASP A 27 2.17 -19.35 -17.40
CA ASP A 27 1.35 -18.89 -18.51
C ASP A 27 0.59 -17.65 -18.03
N THR A 28 0.56 -16.61 -18.86
CA THR A 28 -0.27 -15.44 -18.59
C THR A 28 -1.68 -15.69 -19.11
N VAL A 29 -2.66 -15.62 -18.21
CA VAL A 29 -4.08 -15.83 -18.49
C VAL A 29 -4.82 -14.51 -18.32
N SER A 30 -5.51 -14.05 -19.36
CA SER A 30 -6.24 -12.78 -19.31
C SER A 30 -7.73 -13.00 -19.08
N GLN A 31 -8.37 -12.07 -18.36
CA GLN A 31 -9.83 -12.00 -18.31
C GLN A 31 -10.39 -11.70 -19.73
N ASP A 32 -11.41 -12.46 -20.13
CA ASP A 32 -12.08 -12.31 -21.44
C ASP A 32 -13.57 -11.91 -21.31
N THR A 33 -14.15 -12.06 -20.11
CA THR A 33 -15.56 -11.66 -19.86
C THR A 33 -15.65 -10.52 -18.85
N ASP A 34 -16.09 -9.33 -19.28
CA ASP A 34 -16.40 -8.22 -18.37
C ASP A 34 -17.51 -8.61 -17.39
N LEU A 35 -17.37 -8.18 -16.14
CA LEU A 35 -18.26 -8.53 -15.03
C LEU A 35 -18.35 -10.03 -14.72
N GLY A 36 -17.43 -10.85 -15.25
CA GLY A 36 -17.27 -12.25 -14.91
C GLY A 36 -16.86 -12.44 -13.44
N ASN A 37 -17.22 -13.58 -12.85
CA ASN A 37 -16.79 -13.93 -11.49
C ASN A 37 -15.42 -14.63 -11.56
N TRP A 38 -14.54 -14.34 -10.60
CA TRP A 38 -13.16 -14.85 -10.59
C TRP A 38 -13.05 -16.38 -10.62
N ASP A 39 -14.02 -17.09 -10.05
CA ASP A 39 -14.07 -18.55 -9.94
C ASP A 39 -14.82 -19.24 -11.08
N THR A 40 -15.19 -18.49 -12.12
CA THR A 40 -15.96 -19.00 -13.27
C THR A 40 -15.03 -19.20 -14.46
N ALA A 41 -15.01 -20.42 -15.01
CA ALA A 41 -14.05 -20.79 -16.08
C ALA A 41 -14.12 -19.87 -17.30
N SER A 42 -15.33 -19.51 -17.75
CA SER A 42 -15.53 -18.64 -18.92
C SER A 42 -15.17 -17.17 -18.69
N THR A 43 -14.73 -16.80 -17.48
CA THR A 43 -14.21 -15.45 -17.21
C THR A 43 -12.83 -15.25 -17.83
N TRP A 44 -12.09 -16.33 -18.08
CA TRP A 44 -10.68 -16.34 -18.41
C TRP A 44 -10.42 -16.92 -19.80
N ASN A 45 -9.32 -16.51 -20.44
CA ASN A 45 -8.87 -17.04 -21.72
C ASN A 45 -7.44 -17.57 -21.61
N PRO A 46 -7.19 -18.88 -21.86
CA PRO A 46 -8.20 -19.90 -22.19
C PRO A 46 -9.18 -20.17 -21.03
N ASP A 47 -10.36 -20.73 -21.35
CA ASP A 47 -11.37 -21.11 -20.37
C ASP A 47 -10.78 -21.98 -19.26
N GLY A 48 -10.87 -21.50 -18.02
CA GLY A 48 -10.32 -22.17 -16.85
C GLY A 48 -10.45 -21.29 -15.62
N VAL A 49 -10.66 -21.90 -14.45
CA VAL A 49 -10.62 -21.13 -13.19
C VAL A 49 -9.16 -20.83 -12.83
N PRO A 50 -8.88 -19.83 -11.96
CA PRO A 50 -7.53 -19.56 -11.51
C PRO A 50 -6.86 -20.78 -10.87
N THR A 51 -5.62 -21.08 -11.25
CA THR A 51 -4.84 -22.22 -10.74
C THR A 51 -3.38 -21.85 -10.57
N VAL A 52 -2.73 -22.50 -9.60
CA VAL A 52 -1.30 -22.34 -9.30
C VAL A 52 -0.46 -22.63 -10.55
N GLY A 53 0.61 -21.86 -10.74
CA GLY A 53 1.50 -21.93 -11.88
C GLY A 53 1.16 -20.96 -13.01
N ASN A 54 0.11 -20.14 -12.87
CA ASN A 54 -0.31 -19.16 -13.87
C ASN A 54 -0.43 -17.77 -13.25
N ASP A 55 -0.08 -16.76 -14.04
CA ASP A 55 -0.27 -15.34 -13.72
C ASP A 55 -1.53 -14.83 -14.43
N TYR A 56 -2.32 -14.01 -13.75
CA TYR A 56 -3.60 -13.54 -14.28
C TYR A 56 -3.62 -12.03 -14.46
N THR A 57 -4.24 -11.56 -15.54
CA THR A 57 -4.43 -10.12 -15.78
C THR A 57 -5.90 -9.77 -16.00
N THR A 58 -6.28 -8.58 -15.52
CA THR A 58 -7.59 -8.00 -15.78
C THR A 58 -7.48 -6.53 -16.20
N SER A 59 -8.05 -6.23 -17.35
CA SER A 59 -8.31 -4.87 -17.85
C SER A 59 -9.80 -4.50 -17.84
N MET A 60 -10.63 -5.40 -17.28
CA MET A 60 -12.08 -5.29 -17.20
C MET A 60 -12.55 -5.35 -15.74
N LYS A 61 -13.86 -5.41 -15.49
CA LYS A 61 -14.37 -5.56 -14.12
C LYS A 61 -14.43 -7.04 -13.76
N LEU A 62 -13.55 -7.48 -12.88
CA LEU A 62 -13.59 -8.82 -12.29
C LEU A 62 -14.43 -8.79 -11.01
N ARG A 63 -15.42 -9.68 -10.88
CA ARG A 63 -16.25 -9.77 -9.68
C ARG A 63 -15.73 -10.82 -8.70
N VAL A 64 -15.88 -10.50 -7.43
CA VAL A 64 -15.72 -11.42 -6.30
C VAL A 64 -17.05 -11.54 -5.59
N GLY A 65 -17.79 -12.62 -5.88
CA GLY A 65 -19.14 -12.86 -5.34
C GLY A 65 -19.19 -13.49 -3.94
N SER A 66 -18.06 -13.98 -3.42
CA SER A 66 -17.95 -14.75 -2.18
C SER A 66 -16.53 -14.64 -1.61
N ALA A 67 -16.36 -14.94 -0.31
CA ALA A 67 -15.03 -15.09 0.28
C ALA A 67 -14.31 -16.30 -0.31
N GLY A 68 -12.98 -16.28 -0.27
CA GLY A 68 -12.15 -17.33 -0.86
C GLY A 68 -10.72 -16.86 -1.11
N THR A 69 -9.94 -17.71 -1.76
CA THR A 69 -8.55 -17.44 -2.12
C THR A 69 -8.40 -17.55 -3.63
N PHE A 70 -7.89 -16.50 -4.27
CA PHE A 70 -7.49 -16.54 -5.65
C PHE A 70 -6.33 -17.53 -5.80
N SER A 71 -6.54 -18.58 -6.59
CA SER A 71 -5.58 -19.70 -6.66
C SER A 71 -4.51 -19.55 -7.73
N GLY A 72 -4.48 -18.45 -8.48
CA GLY A 72 -3.37 -18.12 -9.39
C GLY A 72 -2.16 -17.60 -8.62
N ASP A 73 -0.98 -17.63 -9.25
CA ASP A 73 0.27 -17.17 -8.63
C ASP A 73 0.25 -15.66 -8.40
N SER A 74 -0.32 -14.91 -9.35
CA SER A 74 -0.57 -13.46 -9.22
C SER A 74 -1.85 -13.03 -9.92
N LEU A 75 -2.39 -11.88 -9.51
CA LEU A 75 -3.44 -11.16 -10.22
C LEU A 75 -2.98 -9.71 -10.45
N THR A 76 -2.85 -9.31 -11.71
CA THR A 76 -2.57 -7.92 -12.09
C THR A 76 -3.87 -7.21 -12.48
N ILE A 77 -4.17 -6.09 -11.81
CA ILE A 77 -5.24 -5.17 -12.22
C ILE A 77 -4.61 -4.05 -13.05
N GLU A 78 -4.84 -4.07 -14.36
CA GLU A 78 -4.36 -3.07 -15.30
C GLU A 78 -5.15 -1.75 -15.17
N SER A 79 -4.69 -0.68 -15.81
CA SER A 79 -5.22 0.69 -15.65
C SER A 79 -6.73 0.87 -15.91
N THR A 80 -7.34 0.01 -16.72
CA THR A 80 -8.79 0.01 -16.96
C THR A 80 -9.53 -1.07 -16.18
N GLY A 81 -8.78 -1.95 -15.50
CA GLY A 81 -9.27 -3.07 -14.74
C GLY A 81 -9.81 -2.67 -13.38
N GLN A 82 -10.68 -3.52 -12.86
CA GLN A 82 -11.25 -3.35 -11.52
C GLN A 82 -11.51 -4.70 -10.86
N LEU A 83 -10.96 -4.92 -9.67
CA LEU A 83 -11.38 -6.01 -8.78
C LEU A 83 -12.56 -5.54 -7.93
N GLN A 84 -13.75 -6.03 -8.24
CA GLN A 84 -14.99 -5.64 -7.59
C GLN A 84 -15.43 -6.66 -6.54
N LEU A 85 -15.24 -6.31 -5.27
CA LEU A 85 -15.72 -7.10 -4.13
C LEU A 85 -17.24 -6.91 -4.00
N ARG A 86 -18.03 -7.99 -4.11
CA ARG A 86 -19.50 -7.95 -4.10
C ARG A 86 -20.09 -9.08 -3.28
N ASN A 87 -20.97 -8.77 -2.33
CA ASN A 87 -21.62 -9.79 -1.49
C ASN A 87 -20.65 -10.76 -0.80
N THR A 88 -19.38 -10.38 -0.62
CA THR A 88 -18.37 -11.15 0.08
C THR A 88 -18.61 -11.02 1.59
N SER A 89 -19.24 -12.02 2.21
CA SER A 89 -19.16 -12.14 3.66
C SER A 89 -17.81 -12.77 4.03
N GLY A 90 -16.97 -12.00 4.71
CA GLY A 90 -15.61 -12.40 5.07
C GLY A 90 -14.53 -11.84 4.14
N THR A 91 -13.40 -12.53 4.08
CA THR A 91 -12.17 -12.06 3.44
C THR A 91 -11.95 -12.75 2.10
N PHE A 92 -11.63 -11.98 1.06
CA PHE A 92 -11.06 -12.50 -0.17
C PHE A 92 -9.54 -12.34 -0.12
N THR A 93 -8.80 -13.39 -0.48
CA THR A 93 -7.33 -13.39 -0.41
C THR A 93 -6.76 -13.50 -1.81
N VAL A 94 -5.78 -12.64 -2.11
CA VAL A 94 -4.95 -12.74 -3.32
C VAL A 94 -3.51 -12.76 -2.85
N ASP A 95 -2.81 -13.88 -3.02
CA ASP A 95 -1.46 -14.05 -2.48
C ASP A 95 -0.49 -13.01 -3.04
N ASP A 96 -0.60 -12.67 -4.34
CA ASP A 96 0.13 -11.57 -4.97
C ASP A 96 -0.77 -10.73 -5.89
N LEU A 97 -1.26 -9.61 -5.38
CA LEU A 97 -2.06 -8.64 -6.13
C LEU A 97 -1.15 -7.52 -6.65
N ILE A 98 -1.09 -7.34 -7.96
CA ILE A 98 -0.32 -6.27 -8.60
C ILE A 98 -1.30 -5.17 -9.03
N MET A 99 -1.15 -3.99 -8.44
CA MET A 99 -1.91 -2.79 -8.78
C MET A 99 -1.14 -2.02 -9.86
N ALA A 100 -1.44 -2.32 -11.14
CA ALA A 100 -0.81 -1.72 -12.32
C ALA A 100 -1.67 -0.59 -12.91
N GLY A 101 -2.15 0.29 -12.02
CA GLY A 101 -2.99 1.44 -12.36
C GLY A 101 -4.49 1.20 -12.19
N GLY A 102 -4.86 -0.01 -11.77
CA GLY A 102 -6.25 -0.43 -11.65
C GLY A 102 -6.95 -0.02 -10.35
N VAL A 103 -8.13 -0.60 -10.12
CA VAL A 103 -8.99 -0.25 -8.98
C VAL A 103 -9.40 -1.49 -8.18
N VAL A 104 -9.27 -1.44 -6.85
CA VAL A 104 -10.04 -2.32 -5.95
C VAL A 104 -11.30 -1.58 -5.52
N TYR A 105 -12.45 -2.21 -5.68
CA TYR A 105 -13.75 -1.55 -5.53
C TYR A 105 -14.67 -2.32 -4.58
N ALA A 106 -15.05 -1.69 -3.47
CA ALA A 106 -16.12 -2.16 -2.59
C ALA A 106 -17.48 -1.94 -3.28
N GLY A 107 -17.96 -3.00 -3.93
CA GLY A 107 -19.09 -2.97 -4.86
C GLY A 107 -20.47 -2.95 -4.21
N THR A 108 -21.49 -2.96 -5.07
CA THR A 108 -22.89 -3.03 -4.63
C THR A 108 -23.27 -4.46 -4.22
N GLY A 109 -24.03 -4.57 -3.13
CA GLY A 109 -24.41 -5.83 -2.52
C GLY A 109 -25.11 -5.63 -1.18
N ASN A 110 -25.44 -6.73 -0.51
CA ASN A 110 -26.02 -6.75 0.83
C ASN A 110 -24.96 -6.39 1.89
N GLU A 111 -23.71 -6.79 1.65
CA GLU A 111 -22.60 -6.49 2.54
C GLU A 111 -22.16 -5.03 2.41
N VAL A 112 -21.80 -4.45 3.56
CA VAL A 112 -21.41 -3.05 3.67
C VAL A 112 -19.93 -2.86 3.96
N THR A 113 -19.21 -3.94 4.23
CA THR A 113 -17.77 -3.94 4.50
C THR A 113 -17.15 -5.16 3.83
N PHE A 114 -16.09 -4.92 3.06
CA PHE A 114 -15.37 -5.95 2.32
C PHE A 114 -13.95 -6.03 2.83
N ALA A 115 -13.37 -7.23 2.85
CA ALA A 115 -11.98 -7.42 3.25
C ALA A 115 -11.17 -8.08 2.14
N LEU A 116 -9.96 -7.56 1.93
CA LEU A 116 -8.95 -8.09 1.00
C LEU A 116 -7.67 -8.39 1.78
N ASP A 117 -7.12 -9.58 1.62
CA ASP A 117 -5.91 -10.03 2.30
C ASP A 117 -4.88 -10.61 1.30
N GLY A 118 -3.65 -10.86 1.77
CA GLY A 118 -2.51 -11.34 0.98
C GLY A 118 -1.42 -10.28 0.83
N ASN A 119 -0.83 -10.16 -0.37
CA ASN A 119 0.13 -9.09 -0.67
C ASN A 119 -0.44 -8.18 -1.77
N MET A 120 -0.17 -6.87 -1.67
CA MET A 120 -0.57 -5.87 -2.66
C MET A 120 0.66 -5.05 -3.06
N ASN A 121 1.11 -5.18 -4.30
CA ASN A 121 2.23 -4.45 -4.87
C ASN A 121 1.75 -3.33 -5.80
N VAL A 122 1.98 -2.08 -5.43
CA VAL A 122 1.54 -0.88 -6.17
C VAL A 122 2.63 -0.43 -7.13
N THR A 123 2.48 -0.78 -8.41
CA THR A 123 3.48 -0.52 -9.46
C THR A 123 3.14 0.68 -10.35
N ALA A 124 1.89 1.16 -10.28
CA ALA A 124 1.44 2.39 -10.90
C ALA A 124 0.28 3.00 -10.09
N ASP A 125 0.00 4.28 -10.31
CA ASP A 125 -1.00 5.05 -9.54
C ASP A 125 -2.37 4.39 -9.59
N SER A 126 -2.87 3.97 -8.44
CA SER A 126 -4.00 3.05 -8.33
C SER A 126 -5.04 3.54 -7.31
N ASN A 127 -6.24 2.94 -7.35
CA ASN A 127 -7.36 3.39 -6.52
C ASN A 127 -7.94 2.27 -5.64
N LEU A 128 -8.33 2.65 -4.43
CA LEU A 128 -9.09 1.87 -3.46
C LEU A 128 -10.41 2.61 -3.21
N ASN A 129 -11.50 2.07 -3.75
CA ASN A 129 -12.75 2.81 -3.88
C ASN A 129 -13.91 2.20 -3.09
N GLY A 130 -14.60 3.06 -2.33
CA GLY A 130 -15.91 2.79 -1.77
C GLY A 130 -17.06 3.10 -2.72
N TYR A 131 -18.14 2.32 -2.65
CA TYR A 131 -19.44 2.74 -3.18
C TYR A 131 -20.27 3.46 -2.11
N TRP A 132 -21.01 4.49 -2.50
CA TRP A 132 -22.00 5.13 -1.64
C TRP A 132 -23.33 5.23 -2.39
N ASN A 133 -24.43 4.89 -1.70
CA ASN A 133 -25.79 5.21 -2.12
C ASN A 133 -26.40 6.32 -1.24
N SER A 134 -26.64 7.50 -1.82
CA SER A 134 -27.21 8.65 -1.10
C SER A 134 -28.68 8.46 -0.73
N THR A 135 -29.37 7.51 -1.35
CA THR A 135 -30.77 7.22 -1.06
C THR A 135 -30.91 6.37 0.21
N SER A 136 -30.03 5.38 0.41
CA SER A 136 -30.07 4.50 1.59
C SER A 136 -29.06 4.88 2.68
N GLY A 137 -28.16 5.84 2.42
CA GLY A 137 -27.10 6.24 3.37
C GLY A 137 -26.01 5.18 3.54
N ASP A 138 -25.96 4.25 2.59
CA ASP A 138 -25.14 3.05 2.65
C ASP A 138 -23.75 3.31 2.09
N ALA A 139 -22.80 3.63 2.98
CA ALA A 139 -21.39 3.64 2.63
C ALA A 139 -20.84 2.20 2.63
N ARG A 140 -20.06 1.86 1.59
CA ARG A 140 -19.39 0.58 1.45
C ARG A 140 -17.92 0.73 1.82
N ASN A 141 -17.53 0.09 2.91
CA ASN A 141 -16.19 0.14 3.48
C ASN A 141 -15.30 -0.93 2.86
N LEU A 142 -14.00 -0.67 2.88
CA LEU A 142 -12.97 -1.58 2.41
C LEU A 142 -11.90 -1.74 3.50
N ASN A 143 -11.60 -2.98 3.87
CA ASN A 143 -10.56 -3.33 4.81
C ASN A 143 -9.43 -4.02 4.04
N ILE A 144 -8.30 -3.35 3.92
CA ILE A 144 -7.08 -3.89 3.34
C ILE A 144 -6.27 -4.51 4.47
N LEU A 145 -6.36 -5.84 4.57
CA LEU A 145 -5.57 -6.68 5.46
C LEU A 145 -4.22 -7.05 4.82
N SER A 146 -4.13 -6.92 3.50
CA SER A 146 -2.93 -7.22 2.72
C SER A 146 -1.72 -6.43 3.20
N LYS A 147 -0.54 -7.04 3.12
CA LYS A 147 0.73 -6.31 3.19
C LYS A 147 0.89 -5.50 1.90
N VAL A 148 0.98 -4.18 2.04
CA VAL A 148 1.10 -3.25 0.91
C VAL A 148 2.57 -2.85 0.71
N SER A 149 3.01 -2.85 -0.54
CA SER A 149 4.35 -2.43 -0.98
C SER A 149 4.24 -1.64 -2.29
N GLY A 150 5.36 -1.05 -2.73
CA GLY A 150 5.43 -0.21 -3.91
C GLY A 150 5.61 1.27 -3.57
N SER A 151 5.83 2.07 -4.61
CA SER A 151 6.23 3.48 -4.47
C SER A 151 5.36 4.45 -5.29
N SER A 152 4.33 3.95 -5.96
CA SER A 152 3.36 4.78 -6.68
C SER A 152 2.23 5.26 -5.77
N ASP A 153 1.40 6.17 -6.27
CA ASP A 153 0.30 6.71 -5.48
C ASP A 153 -0.84 5.69 -5.31
N LEU A 154 -1.43 5.68 -4.11
CA LEU A 154 -2.58 4.85 -3.80
C LEU A 154 -3.70 5.70 -3.20
N GLU A 155 -4.78 5.86 -3.98
CA GLU A 155 -5.85 6.80 -3.70
C GLU A 155 -7.05 6.13 -3.03
N SER A 156 -7.50 6.66 -1.89
CA SER A 156 -8.78 6.37 -1.25
C SER A 156 -9.85 7.31 -1.81
N SER A 157 -10.86 6.76 -2.48
CA SER A 157 -11.96 7.56 -3.04
C SER A 157 -13.31 6.85 -2.95
N ALA A 158 -14.36 7.50 -3.43
CA ALA A 158 -15.67 6.88 -3.55
C ALA A 158 -16.47 7.41 -4.72
N SER A 159 -17.57 6.72 -5.03
CA SER A 159 -18.51 7.12 -6.08
C SER A 159 -19.20 8.48 -5.86
N ASN A 160 -19.03 9.12 -4.69
CA ASN A 160 -19.64 10.40 -4.35
C ASN A 160 -18.81 11.15 -3.29
N ASN A 161 -18.62 12.46 -3.47
CA ASN A 161 -17.85 13.30 -2.54
C ASN A 161 -18.44 13.42 -1.13
N GLY A 162 -19.75 13.17 -0.95
CA GLY A 162 -20.40 13.08 0.36
C GLY A 162 -20.03 11.82 1.15
N SER A 163 -19.30 10.91 0.50
CA SER A 163 -18.52 9.79 1.03
C SER A 163 -18.27 9.76 2.56
N THR A 164 -18.80 8.81 3.33
CA THR A 164 -18.43 8.47 4.72
C THR A 164 -17.92 7.06 4.79
N HIS A 165 -17.65 6.44 3.64
CA HIS A 165 -16.97 5.16 3.62
C HIS A 165 -15.66 5.27 4.37
N LYS A 166 -15.28 4.13 4.90
CA LYS A 166 -14.01 3.94 5.55
C LYS A 166 -13.18 2.96 4.74
N LEU A 167 -11.99 3.40 4.37
CA LEU A 167 -10.91 2.55 3.90
C LEU A 167 -9.97 2.31 5.07
N THR A 168 -9.91 1.09 5.58
CA THR A 168 -9.00 0.72 6.66
C THR A 168 -7.80 -0.03 6.11
N ILE A 169 -6.59 0.45 6.37
CA ILE A 169 -5.33 -0.26 6.13
C ILE A 169 -4.88 -0.89 7.46
N ALA A 170 -4.84 -2.21 7.52
CA ALA A 170 -4.71 -2.94 8.78
C ALA A 170 -3.33 -3.56 9.03
N ASN A 171 -2.61 -3.93 7.98
CA ASN A 171 -1.36 -4.67 8.13
C ASN A 171 -0.25 -3.79 8.71
N ALA A 172 0.27 -4.16 9.88
CA ALA A 172 1.29 -3.37 10.58
C ALA A 172 2.70 -3.43 9.98
N ALA A 173 2.93 -4.32 9.01
CA ALA A 173 4.24 -4.56 8.40
C ALA A 173 4.25 -4.16 6.92
N ASN A 174 3.63 -3.03 6.60
CA ASN A 174 3.62 -2.47 5.25
C ASN A 174 5.01 -1.95 4.86
N ASP A 175 5.44 -2.25 3.63
CA ASP A 175 6.69 -1.76 3.04
C ASP A 175 6.39 -0.67 1.98
N PHE A 176 5.19 -0.11 1.99
CA PHE A 176 4.77 0.93 1.05
C PHE A 176 5.55 2.21 1.29
N SER A 177 6.06 2.80 0.22
CA SER A 177 6.88 4.03 0.22
C SER A 177 6.37 5.07 -0.77
N GLY A 178 5.17 4.89 -1.32
CA GLY A 178 4.50 5.87 -2.19
C GLY A 178 3.66 6.85 -1.38
N THR A 179 2.72 7.53 -2.04
CA THR A 179 1.78 8.43 -1.36
C THR A 179 0.44 7.75 -1.09
N TRP A 180 0.01 7.77 0.16
CA TRP A 180 -1.38 7.50 0.51
C TRP A 180 -2.22 8.75 0.32
N ILE A 181 -3.20 8.72 -0.58
CA ILE A 181 -4.01 9.91 -0.91
C ILE A 181 -5.45 9.71 -0.43
N SER A 182 -5.88 10.48 0.54
CA SER A 182 -7.28 10.53 1.00
C SER A 182 -8.04 11.60 0.21
N ASN A 183 -8.87 11.18 -0.75
CA ASN A 183 -9.70 12.09 -1.55
C ASN A 183 -11.09 12.32 -0.96
N VAL A 184 -11.72 11.25 -0.49
CA VAL A 184 -13.11 11.21 -0.02
C VAL A 184 -13.22 10.16 1.07
N GLY A 185 -14.13 10.34 2.03
CA GLY A 185 -14.32 9.40 3.13
C GLY A 185 -13.17 9.43 4.12
N THR A 186 -13.03 8.36 4.89
CA THR A 186 -11.95 8.23 5.88
C THR A 186 -10.96 7.17 5.43
N LEU A 187 -9.71 7.59 5.23
CA LEU A 187 -8.55 6.70 5.22
C LEU A 187 -8.11 6.49 6.68
N GLU A 188 -8.23 5.27 7.17
CA GLU A 188 -7.90 4.87 8.53
C GLU A 188 -6.74 3.87 8.51
N PHE A 189 -5.65 4.18 9.20
CA PHE A 189 -4.59 3.23 9.48
C PHE A 189 -4.84 2.63 10.86
N ALA A 190 -5.01 1.31 10.93
CA ALA A 190 -5.35 0.61 12.17
C ALA A 190 -4.22 0.63 13.21
N ASN A 191 -3.01 1.02 12.78
CA ASN A 191 -1.83 1.25 13.59
C ASN A 191 -0.83 2.13 12.80
N ALA A 192 0.13 2.76 13.47
CA ALA A 192 1.14 3.58 12.80
C ALA A 192 1.99 2.79 11.79
N GLY A 193 2.33 1.52 12.09
CA GLY A 193 3.06 0.65 11.17
C GLY A 193 2.33 0.36 9.86
N ALA A 194 1.01 0.51 9.83
CA ALA A 194 0.21 0.33 8.61
C ALA A 194 0.43 1.45 7.57
N VAL A 195 1.01 2.58 7.96
CA VAL A 195 1.39 3.63 7.00
C VAL A 195 2.60 3.18 6.16
N GLY A 196 3.49 2.36 6.72
CA GLY A 196 4.78 2.05 6.11
C GLY A 196 5.73 3.24 6.15
N ALA A 197 6.54 3.39 5.10
CA ALA A 197 7.42 4.55 4.91
C ALA A 197 6.81 5.62 3.99
N GLY A 198 5.55 5.46 3.62
CA GLY A 198 4.88 6.31 2.63
C GLY A 198 4.48 7.69 3.16
N ASP A 199 4.38 8.63 2.24
CA ASP A 199 3.81 9.94 2.47
C ASP A 199 2.29 9.87 2.62
N VAL A 200 1.68 10.88 3.25
CA VAL A 200 0.23 10.99 3.39
C VAL A 200 -0.27 12.32 2.88
N ARG A 201 -1.25 12.27 1.98
CA ARG A 201 -1.94 13.43 1.42
C ARG A 201 -3.43 13.40 1.75
N VAL A 202 -3.91 14.43 2.43
CA VAL A 202 -5.34 14.62 2.70
C VAL A 202 -5.86 15.75 1.82
N ASN A 203 -6.66 15.39 0.81
CA ASN A 203 -7.28 16.36 -0.09
C ASN A 203 -8.58 16.94 0.51
N ALA A 204 -9.18 17.89 -0.20
CA ALA A 204 -10.21 18.78 0.36
C ALA A 204 -11.46 18.09 0.94
N ASN A 205 -11.78 16.86 0.55
CA ASN A 205 -12.89 16.06 1.11
C ASN A 205 -12.42 14.77 1.79
N GLY A 206 -11.11 14.58 1.88
CA GLY A 206 -10.48 13.42 2.50
C GLY A 206 -10.44 13.56 4.01
N LYS A 207 -10.45 12.42 4.68
CA LYS A 207 -10.23 12.35 6.12
C LYS A 207 -9.14 11.34 6.43
N LEU A 208 -8.40 11.59 7.49
CA LEU A 208 -7.29 10.77 7.94
C LEU A 208 -7.47 10.42 9.41
N THR A 209 -7.17 9.17 9.76
CA THR A 209 -6.96 8.71 11.13
C THR A 209 -5.83 7.72 11.13
N ILE A 210 -4.86 7.88 12.04
CA ILE A 210 -3.80 6.89 12.29
C ILE A 210 -3.91 6.50 13.75
N LEU A 211 -4.13 5.22 14.03
CA LEU A 211 -4.32 4.71 15.40
C LEU A 211 -2.97 4.37 16.03
N GLY A 212 -2.25 5.38 16.50
CA GLY A 212 -0.96 5.22 17.16
C GLY A 212 -0.02 6.37 16.90
N ASP A 213 1.09 6.36 17.61
CA ASP A 213 2.17 7.33 17.42
C ASP A 213 2.87 7.03 16.09
N TRP A 214 2.75 7.96 15.15
CA TRP A 214 3.32 7.85 13.81
C TRP A 214 4.63 8.61 13.77
N ASP A 215 5.72 7.89 14.02
CA ASP A 215 7.08 8.42 13.94
C ASP A 215 7.72 8.02 12.60
N ALA A 216 7.60 8.89 11.60
CA ALA A 216 8.14 8.64 10.27
C ALA A 216 8.85 9.87 9.71
N GLU A 217 9.88 9.64 8.90
CA GLU A 217 10.51 10.71 8.09
C GLU A 217 9.66 11.06 6.85
N ALA A 218 8.36 10.73 6.87
CA ALA A 218 7.42 10.92 5.77
C ALA A 218 6.85 12.35 5.74
N SER A 219 6.30 12.71 4.59
CA SER A 219 5.61 13.97 4.37
C SER A 219 4.12 13.86 4.68
N LEU A 220 3.58 14.87 5.37
CA LEU A 220 2.14 15.06 5.56
C LEU A 220 1.69 16.31 4.80
N TYR A 221 0.77 16.12 3.85
CA TYR A 221 0.08 17.22 3.18
C TYR A 221 -1.39 17.25 3.58
N VAL A 222 -1.89 18.41 3.99
CA VAL A 222 -3.30 18.58 4.39
C VAL A 222 -3.92 19.78 3.68
N ALA A 223 -5.01 19.53 2.96
CA ALA A 223 -5.83 20.57 2.37
C ALA A 223 -6.55 21.37 3.46
N ASN A 224 -6.46 22.70 3.40
CA ASN A 224 -7.22 23.58 4.27
C ASN A 224 -8.64 23.76 3.72
N SER A 225 -9.52 22.82 4.07
CA SER A 225 -10.90 22.76 3.62
C SER A 225 -11.80 22.43 4.80
N ALA A 226 -13.00 22.99 4.84
CA ALA A 226 -14.00 22.66 5.86
C ALA A 226 -14.48 21.20 5.80
N ASN A 227 -14.22 20.51 4.69
CA ASN A 227 -14.58 19.10 4.52
C ASN A 227 -13.41 18.15 4.78
N ALA A 228 -12.17 18.67 4.88
CA ALA A 228 -11.01 17.88 5.24
C ALA A 228 -10.99 17.67 6.76
N LEU A 229 -10.57 16.49 7.20
CA LEU A 229 -10.40 16.20 8.63
C LEU A 229 -9.19 15.32 8.88
N VAL A 230 -8.30 15.76 9.76
CA VAL A 230 -7.23 14.95 10.32
C VAL A 230 -7.55 14.72 11.80
N ASN A 231 -7.82 13.46 12.15
CA ASN A 231 -8.01 13.06 13.53
C ASN A 231 -6.71 12.51 14.10
N VAL A 232 -6.05 13.32 14.92
CA VAL A 232 -4.78 12.98 15.59
C VAL A 232 -5.06 12.10 16.82
N GLY A 233 -6.29 12.10 17.34
CA GLY A 233 -6.62 11.36 18.56
C GLY A 233 -5.86 11.90 19.77
N ASP A 234 -5.37 11.02 20.63
CA ASP A 234 -4.48 11.30 21.76
C ASP A 234 -3.01 10.92 21.49
N TYR A 235 -2.66 10.72 20.21
CA TYR A 235 -1.34 10.27 19.75
C TYR A 235 -0.41 11.43 19.43
N ASP A 236 0.89 11.17 19.44
CA ASP A 236 1.90 12.11 19.00
C ASP A 236 2.52 11.64 17.69
N TRP A 237 2.51 12.48 16.67
CA TRP A 237 3.06 12.17 15.35
C TRP A 237 4.32 12.97 15.11
N THR A 238 5.33 12.33 14.52
CA THR A 238 6.55 12.96 14.02
C THR A 238 6.61 12.76 12.52
N VAL A 239 6.74 13.86 11.77
CA VAL A 239 6.82 13.86 10.30
C VAL A 239 8.07 14.60 9.82
N GLY A 240 8.62 14.17 8.68
CA GLY A 240 9.75 14.81 8.02
C GLY A 240 9.40 16.17 7.43
N GLU A 241 8.22 16.24 6.81
CA GLU A 241 7.69 17.46 6.21
C GLU A 241 6.21 17.61 6.52
N PHE A 242 5.76 18.84 6.78
CA PHE A 242 4.34 19.13 6.96
C PHE A 242 3.94 20.34 6.15
N ASN A 243 3.01 20.16 5.22
CA ASN A 243 2.40 21.22 4.44
C ASN A 243 0.91 21.35 4.75
N LEU A 244 0.52 22.53 5.23
CA LEU A 244 -0.87 22.93 5.39
C LEU A 244 -1.20 23.96 4.30
N ASN A 245 -2.20 23.66 3.46
CA ASN A 245 -2.75 24.60 2.48
C ASN A 245 -1.85 25.01 1.28
N GLY A 246 -0.72 24.34 1.03
CA GLY A 246 0.21 24.80 -0.02
C GLY A 246 0.87 26.16 0.29
N GLU A 247 0.66 26.72 1.49
CA GLU A 247 1.22 28.00 1.97
C GLU A 247 2.70 27.87 2.40
N GLY A 248 3.30 26.70 2.16
CA GLY A 248 4.69 26.40 2.49
C GLY A 248 4.79 25.29 3.52
N LEU A 249 6.02 24.82 3.72
CA LEU A 249 6.35 23.86 4.77
C LEU A 249 6.27 24.55 6.13
N LEU A 250 5.63 23.91 7.10
CA LEU A 250 5.67 24.35 8.49
C LEU A 250 7.10 24.29 9.01
N ALA A 251 7.40 25.16 9.97
CA ALA A 251 8.72 25.18 10.61
C ALA A 251 8.91 23.92 11.47
N ASN A 252 10.16 23.63 11.83
CA ASN A 252 10.46 22.62 12.82
C ASN A 252 9.95 23.08 14.19
N ASP A 253 8.87 22.47 14.65
CA ASP A 253 8.27 22.67 15.95
C ASP A 253 7.30 21.51 16.27
N THR A 254 6.81 21.48 17.50
CA THR A 254 5.67 20.66 17.91
C THR A 254 4.40 21.51 17.94
N TYR A 255 3.39 21.09 17.19
CA TYR A 255 2.12 21.78 17.06
C TYR A 255 1.00 21.00 17.73
N THR A 256 0.24 21.67 18.59
CA THR A 256 -1.04 21.16 19.08
C THR A 256 -2.11 21.25 17.99
N VAL A 257 -3.14 20.41 18.09
CA VAL A 257 -4.35 20.49 17.23
C VAL A 257 -4.96 21.91 17.22
N SER A 258 -4.95 22.62 18.36
CA SER A 258 -5.47 23.99 18.43
C SER A 258 -4.62 24.99 17.64
N GLU A 259 -3.30 24.88 17.67
CA GLU A 259 -2.40 25.74 16.89
C GLU A 259 -2.54 25.47 15.40
N LEU A 260 -2.64 24.20 15.00
CA LEU A 260 -2.87 23.81 13.61
C LEU A 260 -4.18 24.39 13.06
N ASN A 261 -5.27 24.30 13.82
CA ASN A 261 -6.54 24.91 13.42
C ASN A 261 -6.49 26.44 13.39
N ALA A 262 -5.75 27.07 14.31
CA ALA A 262 -5.54 28.52 14.28
C ALA A 262 -4.77 28.96 13.02
N MET A 263 -3.74 28.20 12.63
CA MET A 263 -2.96 28.43 11.41
C MET A 263 -3.77 28.17 10.14
N ALA A 264 -4.62 27.14 10.14
CA ALA A 264 -5.54 26.87 9.03
C ALA A 264 -6.54 28.03 8.80
N GLY A 265 -6.82 28.85 9.82
CA GLY A 265 -7.87 29.87 9.75
C GLY A 265 -9.28 29.29 9.60
N ASN A 266 -9.41 27.96 9.60
CA ASN A 266 -10.65 27.20 9.55
C ASN A 266 -10.73 26.35 10.82
N ALA A 267 -11.84 26.45 11.54
CA ALA A 267 -11.91 26.06 12.94
C ALA A 267 -11.90 24.53 13.20
N ALA A 268 -11.85 23.66 12.18
CA ALA A 268 -12.06 22.22 12.39
C ALA A 268 -11.37 21.28 11.38
N VAL A 269 -10.19 21.62 10.84
CA VAL A 269 -9.42 20.70 9.98
C VAL A 269 -8.76 19.60 10.81
N PHE A 270 -8.32 19.92 12.02
CA PHE A 270 -7.67 18.99 12.95
C PHE A 270 -8.56 18.71 14.16
N SER A 271 -8.49 17.49 14.68
CA SER A 271 -9.21 17.08 15.90
C SER A 271 -8.35 16.14 16.75
N GLY A 272 -8.69 16.03 18.04
CA GLY A 272 -7.92 15.29 19.03
C GLY A 272 -7.23 16.21 20.05
N THR A 273 -6.44 15.59 20.92
CA THR A 273 -5.61 16.24 21.96
C THR A 273 -4.12 15.98 21.76
N GLY A 274 -3.75 15.13 20.81
CA GLY A 274 -2.38 14.83 20.44
C GLY A 274 -1.64 15.97 19.76
N THR A 275 -0.41 15.71 19.34
CA THR A 275 0.47 16.70 18.69
C THR A 275 1.07 16.21 17.38
N ILE A 276 1.54 17.14 16.56
CA ILE A 276 2.33 16.86 15.37
C ILE A 276 3.66 17.61 15.48
N THR A 277 4.77 16.88 15.49
CA THR A 277 6.12 17.42 15.48
C THR A 277 6.71 17.31 14.08
N VAL A 278 7.28 18.41 13.58
CA VAL A 278 7.93 18.45 12.26
C VAL A 278 9.43 18.43 12.47
N ILE A 279 10.09 17.33 12.10
CA ILE A 279 11.55 17.21 12.18
C ILE A 279 12.06 16.91 10.78
N PRO A 280 12.57 17.92 10.04
CA PRO A 280 13.19 17.68 8.75
C PRO A 280 14.24 16.59 8.88
N GLU A 281 14.30 15.70 7.88
CA GLU A 281 15.37 14.70 7.83
C GLU A 281 16.71 15.39 8.09
N PRO A 282 17.58 14.81 8.93
CA PRO A 282 18.91 15.34 9.13
C PRO A 282 19.62 15.28 7.78
N ALA A 283 19.59 16.39 7.07
CA ALA A 283 20.19 16.49 5.76
C ALA A 283 21.61 15.95 5.91
N THR A 284 21.97 14.98 5.07
CA THR A 284 23.31 14.38 4.94
C THR A 284 24.44 15.42 4.78
N LEU A 285 24.10 16.71 4.71
CA LEU A 285 24.91 17.90 4.93
C LEU A 285 25.79 17.88 6.20
N GLY A 286 25.45 17.10 7.23
CA GLY A 286 26.36 16.86 8.36
C GLY A 286 27.62 16.03 8.00
N LEU A 287 27.55 15.19 6.97
CA LEU A 287 28.65 14.27 6.63
C LEU A 287 29.74 14.94 5.77
N VAL A 288 29.39 15.91 4.93
CA VAL A 288 30.37 16.65 4.10
C VAL A 288 31.21 17.61 4.96
N ALA A 289 30.66 18.16 6.05
CA ALA A 289 31.40 19.03 6.96
C ALA A 289 32.50 18.29 7.75
N MET A 290 32.33 16.99 8.02
CA MET A 290 33.35 16.17 8.70
C MET A 290 34.41 15.57 7.76
N VAL A 291 34.09 15.30 6.49
CA VAL A 291 35.11 14.83 5.53
C VAL A 291 35.95 16.01 4.99
N GLY A 292 35.37 17.20 4.87
CA GLY A 292 36.07 18.41 4.41
C GLY A 292 37.16 18.93 5.36
N THR A 293 37.08 18.62 6.65
CA THR A 293 38.10 19.01 7.65
C THR A 293 39.25 18.00 7.76
N ALA A 294 39.09 16.75 7.31
CA ALA A 294 40.15 15.75 7.31
C ALA A 294 41.17 15.93 6.17
N VAL A 295 40.81 16.59 5.06
CA VAL A 295 41.70 16.75 3.89
C VAL A 295 42.61 17.98 3.98
N PHE A 296 42.35 18.93 4.89
CA PHE A 296 43.17 20.14 5.02
C PHE A 296 44.39 20.05 5.96
N PHE A 297 44.60 18.93 6.66
CA PHE A 297 45.75 18.77 7.59
C PHE A 297 46.90 17.86 7.11
N ILE A 298 46.91 17.38 5.85
CA ILE A 298 47.99 16.49 5.33
C ILE A 298 48.99 17.19 4.37
N ARG A 299 49.06 18.52 4.31
CA ARG A 299 50.14 19.21 3.56
C ARG A 299 50.75 20.40 4.27
N ARG A 300 51.60 20.14 5.27
CA ARG A 300 52.90 20.83 5.45
C ARG A 300 53.77 20.14 6.49
N LEU A 301 54.68 19.28 6.03
CA LEU A 301 55.95 18.98 6.67
C LEU A 301 56.84 18.23 5.67
N SER A 302 57.60 18.98 4.88
CA SER A 302 58.85 18.54 4.26
C SER A 302 59.61 19.76 3.72
N ILE A 303 60.70 20.06 4.45
CA ILE A 303 61.91 20.84 4.10
C ILE A 303 61.75 22.36 4.06
#